data_AF-Q9RG09-F1
#
_entry.id   AF-Q9RG09-F1
#
_cell.length_a   1.000
_cell.length_b   1.000
_cell.length_c   1.000
_cell.angle_alpha   90.00
_cell.angle_beta   90.00
_cell.angle_gamma   90.00
#
_symmetry.space_group_name_H-M   'P 1'
#
loop_
_entity.id
_entity.type
_entity.pdbx_description
1 polymer ?
#
loop_
_entity_poly.entity_id
_entity_poly.type
_entity_poly.pdbx_seq_one_letter_code
_entity_poly.pdbx_strand_id
1 'polypeptide(L)'
;MKKLLILLSTNTLIYTLSLPFLLLKETKTIVYNQKSNTRKIDSESEKSHVYNDDKTEITDIGYWTRNGIVTIKGIPKTVKKVSSKLPEKITSLYGAFSYRNPSDTEVTGFEKWDTKNITDMSYVFSNNSIVNADLSSWDTSKVTNMNGMFKNATKFNNGGKPLNWKTNNVEMMEEMFDGATSFDQDLKDWKVDKVKKNKNFSRGSGIFGFENKRPKWTLTEINDPIEKKIEKKEPEVIIHPSPTPKPKIEVPLTKIITPISKPSSTPNSKLNKENSKPNITTLKQETKKLSTPAIVGIVVGSQVVLTSLVAGIPYLIKRFKK
;
A
#
# COMPACT_ATOMS: atom_id res chain seq x y z
N MET A 1 -1.17 77.84 38.99
CA MET A 1 -1.13 77.67 37.52
C MET A 1 -2.58 77.49 37.03
N LYS A 2 -3.42 78.55 36.97
CA LYS A 2 -3.88 79.32 35.77
C LYS A 2 -4.21 78.41 34.57
N LYS A 3 -5.51 78.18 34.24
CA LYS A 3 -6.38 78.86 33.22
C LYS A 3 -5.95 78.46 31.77
N LEU A 4 -6.75 78.22 30.72
CA LEU A 4 -8.07 78.74 30.28
C LEU A 4 -8.52 78.00 28.99
N LEU A 5 -9.83 78.05 28.68
CA LEU A 5 -10.53 77.75 27.41
C LEU A 5 -9.85 78.25 26.12
N ILE A 6 -10.12 77.59 24.97
CA ILE A 6 -10.57 78.25 23.69
C ILE A 6 -11.58 77.34 22.94
N LEU A 7 -12.65 77.98 22.44
CA LEU A 7 -13.78 77.49 21.62
C LEU A 7 -13.58 77.93 20.14
N LEU A 8 -14.42 77.43 19.20
CA LEU A 8 -14.73 77.98 17.83
C LEU A 8 -13.72 77.63 16.71
N SER A 9 -14.04 77.42 15.42
CA SER A 9 -15.26 77.56 14.61
C SER A 9 -15.07 77.03 13.16
N THR A 10 -16.19 76.86 12.45
CA THR A 10 -16.45 77.16 11.00
C THR A 10 -15.94 76.28 9.84
N ASN A 11 -16.92 75.59 9.22
CA ASN A 11 -17.30 75.53 7.79
C ASN A 11 -16.44 76.24 6.73
N THR A 12 -16.11 75.52 5.63
CA THR A 12 -16.41 75.80 4.19
C THR A 12 -15.56 74.85 3.29
N LEU A 13 -15.82 74.51 2.01
CA LEU A 13 -16.97 74.29 1.11
C LEU A 13 -16.39 74.21 -0.33
N ILE A 14 -16.51 73.11 -1.10
CA ILE A 14 -16.44 73.08 -2.61
C ILE A 14 -17.17 71.80 -3.11
N TYR A 15 -18.42 71.81 -3.62
CA TYR A 15 -18.93 71.96 -5.02
C TYR A 15 -18.27 71.04 -6.07
N THR A 16 -18.93 70.11 -6.80
CA THR A 16 -19.94 70.34 -7.86
C THR A 16 -20.53 69.00 -8.43
N LEU A 17 -21.83 69.06 -8.79
CA LEU A 17 -22.57 68.45 -9.93
C LEU A 17 -22.19 67.08 -10.56
N SER A 18 -23.14 66.12 -10.59
CA SER A 18 -23.85 65.67 -11.83
C SER A 18 -24.73 64.41 -11.57
N LEU A 19 -26.02 64.50 -11.91
CA LEU A 19 -27.09 63.47 -11.92
C LEU A 19 -26.90 62.42 -13.06
N PRO A 20 -27.57 61.24 -13.10
CA PRO A 20 -29.02 61.10 -12.91
C PRO A 20 -29.57 59.87 -12.16
N PHE A 21 -30.82 60.06 -11.75
CA PHE A 21 -31.81 59.10 -11.27
C PHE A 21 -32.16 58.07 -12.38
N LEU A 22 -32.21 56.77 -12.06
CA LEU A 22 -32.96 55.78 -12.85
C LEU A 22 -33.37 54.58 -11.97
N LEU A 23 -34.63 54.18 -12.17
CA LEU A 23 -35.47 53.25 -11.44
C LEU A 23 -34.79 51.96 -10.92
N LEU A 24 -35.02 51.64 -9.64
CA LEU A 24 -34.89 50.27 -9.14
C LEU A 24 -36.28 49.61 -9.10
N LYS A 25 -36.50 48.65 -10.00
CA LYS A 25 -37.66 47.74 -9.97
C LYS A 25 -37.64 46.92 -8.69
N GLU A 26 -38.81 46.79 -8.07
CA GLU A 26 -39.07 45.85 -6.99
C GLU A 26 -38.60 44.44 -7.35
N THR A 27 -37.81 43.82 -6.47
CA THR A 27 -37.64 42.38 -6.44
C THR A 27 -38.20 41.86 -5.13
N LYS A 28 -39.27 41.05 -5.24
CA LYS A 28 -39.88 40.32 -4.13
C LYS A 28 -38.80 39.52 -3.41
N THR A 29 -38.52 39.88 -2.16
CA THR A 29 -37.73 39.04 -1.27
C THR A 29 -38.58 37.80 -0.94
N ILE A 30 -38.22 36.66 -1.54
CA ILE A 30 -38.74 35.36 -1.10
C ILE A 30 -38.12 35.09 0.27
N VAL A 31 -38.92 35.29 1.32
CA VAL A 31 -38.59 34.81 2.66
C VAL A 31 -38.70 33.28 2.62
N TYR A 32 -37.55 32.60 2.55
CA TYR A 32 -37.50 31.16 2.77
C TYR A 32 -37.79 30.90 4.24
N ASN A 33 -39.04 30.53 4.51
CA ASN A 33 -39.47 30.04 5.82
C ASN A 33 -38.88 28.63 5.99
N GLN A 34 -37.65 28.54 6.50
CA GLN A 34 -37.12 27.26 6.98
C GLN A 34 -37.92 26.87 8.22
N LYS A 35 -38.99 26.12 7.99
CA LYS A 35 -39.67 25.34 9.01
C LYS A 35 -38.62 24.37 9.57
N SER A 36 -38.02 24.71 10.71
CA SER A 36 -37.15 23.84 11.47
C SER A 36 -38.02 22.66 11.92
N ASN A 37 -38.05 21.64 11.07
CA ASN A 37 -38.60 20.35 11.43
C ASN A 37 -37.58 19.77 12.41
N THR A 38 -37.78 20.02 13.70
CA THR A 38 -37.09 19.33 14.78
C THR A 38 -37.53 17.87 14.73
N ARG A 39 -36.95 17.12 13.78
CA ARG A 39 -36.89 15.67 13.88
C ARG A 39 -36.25 15.41 15.23
N LYS A 40 -36.95 14.67 16.10
CA LYS A 40 -36.32 13.97 17.20
C LYS A 40 -35.09 13.28 16.62
N ILE A 41 -33.92 13.76 16.97
CA ILE A 41 -32.67 13.07 16.70
C ILE A 41 -32.74 11.88 17.64
N ASP A 42 -33.11 10.71 17.10
CA ASP A 42 -33.03 9.47 17.86
C ASP A 42 -31.61 9.38 18.44
N SER A 43 -31.54 9.32 19.77
CA SER A 43 -30.30 9.40 20.56
C SER A 43 -29.38 8.18 20.41
N GLU A 44 -29.46 7.45 19.29
CA GLU A 44 -28.56 6.37 18.87
C GLU A 44 -27.57 6.83 17.78
N SER A 45 -27.39 8.14 17.60
CA SER A 45 -26.82 8.72 16.38
C SER A 45 -25.35 8.36 16.11
N GLU A 46 -24.58 7.98 17.13
CA GLU A 46 -23.16 7.71 16.97
C GLU A 46 -22.56 6.95 18.16
N LYS A 47 -21.64 6.01 17.88
CA LYS A 47 -20.80 5.34 18.87
C LYS A 47 -19.34 5.52 18.46
N SER A 48 -18.50 6.00 19.36
CA SER A 48 -17.06 6.07 19.12
C SER A 48 -16.40 4.71 19.27
N HIS A 49 -15.29 4.51 18.56
CA HIS A 49 -14.42 3.36 18.78
C HIS A 49 -13.95 3.35 20.24
N VAL A 50 -13.96 2.18 20.87
CA VAL A 50 -13.31 1.95 22.15
C VAL A 50 -11.96 1.30 21.87
N TYR A 51 -10.93 1.80 22.54
CA TYR A 51 -9.55 1.37 22.33
C TYR A 51 -9.00 0.66 23.57
N ASN A 52 -7.94 -0.11 23.38
CA ASN A 52 -7.04 -0.49 24.46
C ASN A 52 -6.20 0.71 24.95
N ASP A 53 -5.46 0.52 26.04
CA ASP A 53 -4.74 1.60 26.75
C ASP A 53 -3.74 2.37 25.86
N ASP A 54 -3.04 1.66 24.96
CA ASP A 54 -2.04 2.26 24.06
C ASP A 54 -2.63 2.78 22.73
N LYS A 55 -3.95 2.66 22.54
CA LYS A 55 -4.70 3.07 21.35
C LYS A 55 -4.29 2.37 20.05
N THR A 56 -3.64 1.22 20.12
CA THR A 56 -3.25 0.44 18.94
C THR A 56 -4.29 -0.61 18.52
N GLU A 57 -5.24 -0.95 19.40
CA GLU A 57 -6.32 -1.88 19.13
C GLU A 57 -7.69 -1.23 19.38
N ILE A 58 -8.62 -1.40 18.45
CA ILE A 58 -10.05 -1.09 18.66
C ILE A 58 -10.71 -2.33 19.25
N THR A 59 -11.11 -2.28 20.52
CA THR A 59 -11.76 -3.38 21.23
C THR A 59 -13.27 -3.43 21.00
N ASP A 60 -13.88 -2.28 20.68
CA ASP A 60 -15.28 -2.17 20.32
C ASP A 60 -15.45 -1.17 19.15
N ILE A 61 -16.08 -1.65 18.08
CA ILE A 61 -16.20 -0.92 16.82
C ILE A 61 -17.29 0.15 16.93
N GLY A 62 -16.88 1.38 16.70
CA GLY A 62 -17.75 2.53 16.58
C GLY A 62 -18.45 2.62 15.22
N TYR A 63 -19.57 3.34 15.19
CA TYR A 63 -20.41 3.55 14.02
C TYR A 63 -21.13 4.89 14.11
N TRP A 64 -21.72 5.34 13.01
CA TRP A 64 -22.62 6.49 12.94
C TRP A 64 -23.88 6.09 12.18
N THR A 65 -24.99 6.75 12.47
CA THR A 65 -26.29 6.46 11.84
C THR A 65 -26.77 7.66 11.04
N ARG A 66 -27.12 7.43 9.77
CA ARG A 66 -27.74 8.47 8.92
C ARG A 66 -28.84 7.85 8.09
N ASN A 67 -30.02 8.45 8.12
CA ASN A 67 -31.19 7.99 7.36
C ASN A 67 -31.49 6.48 7.57
N GLY A 68 -31.31 5.97 8.79
CA GLY A 68 -31.53 4.56 9.11
C GLY A 68 -30.42 3.60 8.67
N ILE A 69 -29.35 4.09 8.03
CA ILE A 69 -28.17 3.30 7.68
C ILE A 69 -27.16 3.44 8.81
N VAL A 70 -26.71 2.31 9.36
CA VAL A 70 -25.70 2.25 10.42
C VAL A 70 -24.36 1.89 9.78
N THR A 71 -23.47 2.86 9.73
CA THR A 71 -22.19 2.76 9.02
C THR A 71 -21.05 2.70 10.02
N ILE A 72 -20.12 1.77 9.81
CA ILE A 72 -18.89 1.71 10.61
C ILE A 72 -18.13 3.04 10.55
N LYS A 73 -17.53 3.46 11.67
CA LYS A 73 -16.57 4.57 11.66
C LYS A 73 -15.27 4.10 11.01
N GLY A 74 -14.66 4.95 10.18
CA GLY A 74 -13.36 4.67 9.58
C GLY A 74 -12.33 4.23 10.62
N ILE A 75 -11.52 3.23 10.25
CA ILE A 75 -10.49 2.67 11.11
C ILE A 75 -9.21 3.53 10.94
N PRO A 76 -8.69 4.15 12.02
CA PRO A 76 -7.50 4.99 11.95
C PRO A 76 -6.27 4.24 11.43
N LYS A 77 -5.37 4.95 10.74
CA LYS A 77 -4.18 4.37 10.08
C LYS A 77 -3.13 3.85 11.07
N THR A 78 -3.21 4.25 12.33
CA THR A 78 -2.32 3.84 13.43
C THR A 78 -2.77 2.57 14.14
N VAL A 79 -4.01 2.11 13.90
CA VAL A 79 -4.58 0.92 14.54
C VAL A 79 -3.99 -0.33 13.88
N LYS A 80 -3.44 -1.23 14.71
CA LYS A 80 -2.87 -2.53 14.35
C LYS A 80 -3.92 -3.64 14.30
N LYS A 81 -4.98 -3.49 15.09
CA LYS A 81 -5.99 -4.53 15.26
C LYS A 81 -7.36 -3.95 15.55
N VAL A 82 -8.39 -4.56 15.00
CA VAL A 82 -9.79 -4.29 15.33
C VAL A 82 -10.41 -5.51 15.97
N SER A 83 -11.49 -5.30 16.72
CA SER A 83 -12.30 -6.35 17.30
C SER A 83 -12.73 -7.35 16.23
N SER A 84 -12.63 -8.64 16.54
CA SER A 84 -13.06 -9.71 15.62
C SER A 84 -14.58 -9.83 15.51
N LYS A 85 -15.34 -9.10 16.33
CA LYS A 85 -16.79 -9.06 16.28
C LYS A 85 -17.28 -7.74 15.72
N LEU A 86 -17.85 -7.78 14.52
CA LEU A 86 -18.57 -6.66 13.93
C LEU A 86 -19.93 -6.47 14.64
N PRO A 87 -20.28 -5.26 15.12
CA PRO A 87 -21.60 -5.01 15.69
C PRO A 87 -22.73 -5.35 14.72
N GLU A 88 -23.69 -6.18 15.15
CA GLU A 88 -24.74 -6.75 14.29
C GLU A 88 -25.64 -5.72 13.61
N LYS A 89 -25.75 -4.52 14.21
CA LYS A 89 -26.55 -3.41 13.69
C LYS A 89 -25.90 -2.71 12.48
N ILE A 90 -24.60 -2.90 12.24
CA ILE A 90 -23.90 -2.28 11.11
C ILE A 90 -24.42 -2.89 9.81
N THR A 91 -24.79 -2.03 8.88
CA THR A 91 -25.26 -2.40 7.53
C THR A 91 -24.37 -1.83 6.43
N SER A 92 -23.46 -0.90 6.74
CA SER A 92 -22.50 -0.34 5.79
C SER A 92 -21.08 -0.38 6.32
N LEU A 93 -20.17 -0.89 5.48
CA LEU A 93 -18.72 -0.85 5.69
C LEU A 93 -18.05 0.32 4.95
N TYR A 94 -18.84 1.29 4.49
CA TYR A 94 -18.37 2.39 3.64
C TYR A 94 -17.04 2.99 4.11
N GLY A 95 -16.01 2.87 3.26
CA GLY A 95 -14.71 3.51 3.50
C GLY A 95 -13.93 3.03 4.73
N ALA A 96 -14.32 1.94 5.39
CA ALA A 96 -13.81 1.53 6.70
C ALA A 96 -12.27 1.49 6.79
N PHE A 97 -11.59 1.04 5.75
CA PHE A 97 -10.13 0.86 5.69
C PHE A 97 -9.51 1.64 4.52
N SER A 98 -10.16 2.71 4.07
CA SER A 98 -9.70 3.50 2.92
C SER A 98 -8.42 4.32 3.23
N TYR A 99 -7.71 4.69 2.16
CA TYR A 99 -6.57 5.61 2.16
C TYR A 99 -5.40 5.19 3.05
N ARG A 100 -4.89 3.97 2.86
CA ARG A 100 -3.68 3.49 3.56
C ARG A 100 -2.50 3.36 2.60
N ASN A 101 -1.40 3.99 2.95
CA ASN A 101 -0.15 4.03 2.20
C ASN A 101 0.82 2.92 2.69
N PRO A 102 1.90 2.62 1.94
CA PRO A 102 2.86 1.57 2.32
C PRO A 102 3.55 1.78 3.67
N SER A 103 3.61 3.02 4.16
CA SER A 103 4.19 3.38 5.47
C SER A 103 3.20 3.28 6.63
N ASP A 104 1.91 3.09 6.36
CA ASP A 104 0.89 2.99 7.40
C ASP A 104 0.91 1.61 8.08
N THR A 105 0.27 1.52 9.23
CA THR A 105 0.21 0.28 10.01
C THR A 105 -0.74 -0.73 9.35
N GLU A 106 -0.26 -1.96 9.18
CA GLU A 106 -1.08 -3.10 8.82
C GLU A 106 -2.09 -3.38 9.94
N VAL A 107 -3.37 -3.46 9.57
CA VAL A 107 -4.47 -3.71 10.48
C VAL A 107 -4.96 -5.14 10.29
N THR A 108 -5.30 -5.81 11.38
CA THR A 108 -5.81 -7.19 11.41
C THR A 108 -7.10 -7.29 12.23
N GLY A 109 -7.78 -8.44 12.18
CA GLY A 109 -8.93 -8.77 13.02
C GLY A 109 -10.29 -8.68 12.31
N PHE A 110 -10.34 -8.18 11.07
CA PHE A 110 -11.57 -8.06 10.29
C PHE A 110 -11.81 -9.22 9.30
N GLU A 111 -10.83 -10.11 9.14
CA GLU A 111 -10.80 -11.15 8.11
C GLU A 111 -11.96 -12.15 8.26
N LYS A 112 -12.46 -12.31 9.49
CA LYS A 112 -13.54 -13.25 9.86
C LYS A 112 -14.80 -12.58 10.39
N TRP A 113 -15.02 -11.30 10.09
CA TRP A 113 -16.26 -10.62 10.45
C TRP A 113 -17.50 -11.32 9.85
N ASP A 114 -18.56 -11.40 10.64
CA ASP A 114 -19.89 -11.77 10.15
C ASP A 114 -20.50 -10.57 9.41
N THR A 115 -20.47 -10.63 8.07
CA THR A 115 -20.97 -9.55 7.20
C THR A 115 -22.37 -9.81 6.65
N LYS A 116 -23.15 -10.76 7.19
CA LYS A 116 -24.47 -11.15 6.67
C LYS A 116 -25.53 -10.05 6.64
N ASN A 117 -25.30 -8.94 7.36
CA ASN A 117 -26.19 -7.78 7.41
C ASN A 117 -25.70 -6.60 6.55
N ILE A 118 -24.52 -6.72 5.95
CA ILE A 118 -23.93 -5.65 5.15
C ILE A 118 -24.62 -5.58 3.79
N THR A 119 -25.11 -4.38 3.48
CA THR A 119 -25.71 -4.04 2.18
C THR A 119 -24.78 -3.14 1.35
N ASP A 120 -23.86 -2.43 1.99
CA ASP A 120 -22.95 -1.49 1.34
C ASP A 120 -21.49 -1.77 1.72
N MET A 121 -20.70 -2.18 0.73
CA MET A 121 -19.26 -2.40 0.81
C MET A 121 -18.48 -1.42 -0.09
N SER A 122 -19.07 -0.28 -0.44
CA SER A 122 -18.38 0.68 -1.28
C SER A 122 -17.16 1.29 -0.58
N TYR A 123 -16.07 1.41 -1.34
CA TYR A 123 -14.81 2.04 -0.96
C TYR A 123 -14.10 1.46 0.29
N VAL A 124 -14.50 0.29 0.80
CA VAL A 124 -13.96 -0.30 2.05
C VAL A 124 -12.44 -0.26 2.09
N PHE A 125 -11.78 -0.67 1.01
CA PHE A 125 -10.32 -0.70 0.87
C PHE A 125 -9.82 0.23 -0.25
N SER A 126 -10.59 1.27 -0.59
CA SER A 126 -10.18 2.24 -1.62
C SER A 126 -8.88 2.94 -1.22
N ASN A 127 -7.92 2.99 -2.14
CA ASN A 127 -6.57 3.53 -1.94
C ASN A 127 -5.85 2.91 -0.73
N ASN A 128 -6.08 1.62 -0.46
CA ASN A 128 -5.36 0.87 0.56
C ASN A 128 -4.27 0.01 -0.11
N SER A 129 -3.05 0.53 -0.19
CA SER A 129 -1.92 -0.14 -0.87
C SER A 129 -1.22 -1.21 -0.02
N ILE A 130 -1.76 -1.54 1.16
CA ILE A 130 -1.14 -2.52 2.09
C ILE A 130 -1.99 -3.78 2.30
N VAL A 131 -3.30 -3.73 2.03
CA VAL A 131 -4.19 -4.87 2.28
C VAL A 131 -3.96 -6.02 1.30
N ASN A 132 -3.86 -7.25 1.83
CA ASN A 132 -3.94 -8.49 1.07
C ASN A 132 -4.53 -9.63 1.94
N ALA A 133 -5.55 -9.33 2.73
CA ALA A 133 -6.20 -10.30 3.61
C ALA A 133 -7.09 -11.29 2.83
N ASP A 134 -7.28 -12.49 3.39
CA ASP A 134 -8.28 -13.46 2.95
C ASP A 134 -9.68 -13.05 3.43
N LEU A 135 -10.51 -12.60 2.51
CA LEU A 135 -11.90 -12.15 2.71
C LEU A 135 -12.93 -13.19 2.27
N SER A 136 -12.51 -14.43 2.03
CA SER A 136 -13.39 -15.49 1.52
C SER A 136 -14.50 -15.88 2.52
N SER A 137 -14.35 -15.50 3.79
CA SER A 137 -15.36 -15.72 4.84
C SER A 137 -16.45 -14.66 4.90
N TRP A 138 -16.32 -13.54 4.18
CA TRP A 138 -17.34 -12.50 4.16
C TRP A 138 -18.57 -12.97 3.38
N ASP A 139 -19.73 -12.90 4.03
CA ASP A 139 -21.03 -13.08 3.38
C ASP A 139 -21.42 -11.80 2.64
N THR A 140 -21.51 -11.89 1.31
CA THR A 140 -21.87 -10.80 0.40
C THR A 140 -23.30 -10.92 -0.13
N SER A 141 -24.09 -11.89 0.36
CA SER A 141 -25.41 -12.22 -0.20
C SER A 141 -26.45 -11.09 -0.15
N LYS A 142 -26.29 -10.11 0.75
CA LYS A 142 -27.17 -8.92 0.83
C LYS A 142 -26.56 -7.65 0.25
N VAL A 143 -25.32 -7.70 -0.23
CA VAL A 143 -24.61 -6.53 -0.72
C VAL A 143 -25.22 -6.06 -2.04
N THR A 144 -25.55 -4.77 -2.12
CA THR A 144 -26.07 -4.11 -3.32
C THR A 144 -25.05 -3.14 -3.91
N ASN A 145 -24.08 -2.67 -3.12
CA ASN A 145 -23.07 -1.70 -3.54
C ASN A 145 -21.65 -2.18 -3.23
N MET A 146 -20.80 -2.29 -4.26
CA MET A 146 -19.37 -2.63 -4.19
C MET A 146 -18.49 -1.60 -4.92
N ASN A 147 -19.02 -0.40 -5.19
CA ASN A 147 -18.27 0.66 -5.90
C ASN A 147 -16.92 0.92 -5.25
N GLY A 148 -15.85 0.92 -6.06
CA GLY A 148 -14.50 1.28 -5.65
C GLY A 148 -13.93 0.50 -4.48
N MET A 149 -14.48 -0.68 -4.14
CA MET A 149 -14.13 -1.42 -2.92
C MET A 149 -12.62 -1.67 -2.79
N PHE A 150 -11.95 -1.97 -3.91
CA PHE A 150 -10.50 -2.20 -4.01
C PHE A 150 -9.82 -1.24 -5.00
N LYS A 151 -10.45 -0.09 -5.30
CA LYS A 151 -9.83 0.93 -6.17
C LYS A 151 -8.45 1.30 -5.64
N ASN A 152 -7.40 1.19 -6.45
CA ASN A 152 -6.00 1.44 -6.11
C ASN A 152 -5.47 0.61 -4.92
N ALA A 153 -6.08 -0.54 -4.61
CA ALA A 153 -5.58 -1.47 -3.62
C ALA A 153 -4.47 -2.34 -4.25
N THR A 154 -3.30 -1.73 -4.49
CA THR A 154 -2.27 -2.28 -5.39
C THR A 154 -1.73 -3.64 -5.01
N LYS A 155 -1.75 -4.03 -3.72
CA LYS A 155 -1.31 -5.33 -3.21
C LYS A 155 -2.42 -6.38 -3.08
N PHE A 156 -3.68 -5.99 -3.26
CA PHE A 156 -4.80 -6.88 -2.96
C PHE A 156 -4.92 -8.00 -4.00
N ASN A 157 -4.89 -9.25 -3.51
CA ASN A 157 -5.19 -10.45 -4.28
C ASN A 157 -5.84 -11.51 -3.37
N ASN A 158 -6.69 -11.07 -2.44
CA ASN A 158 -7.43 -11.91 -1.48
C ASN A 158 -6.57 -12.93 -0.69
N GLY A 159 -5.33 -12.55 -0.31
CA GLY A 159 -4.41 -13.48 0.37
C GLY A 159 -4.03 -14.71 -0.46
N GLY A 160 -4.19 -14.63 -1.80
CA GLY A 160 -4.02 -15.75 -2.72
C GLY A 160 -5.14 -16.79 -2.68
N LYS A 161 -6.26 -16.51 -1.99
CA LYS A 161 -7.43 -17.39 -1.94
C LYS A 161 -8.46 -16.99 -3.01
N PRO A 162 -9.23 -17.95 -3.56
CA PRO A 162 -10.33 -17.62 -4.49
C PRO A 162 -11.38 -16.71 -3.86
N LEU A 163 -11.79 -15.67 -4.59
CA LEU A 163 -12.80 -14.71 -4.13
C LEU A 163 -14.23 -15.20 -4.45
N ASN A 164 -14.71 -16.15 -3.66
CA ASN A 164 -16.00 -16.86 -3.87
C ASN A 164 -17.21 -16.12 -3.28
N TRP A 165 -17.45 -14.89 -3.74
CA TRP A 165 -18.54 -14.05 -3.25
C TRP A 165 -19.87 -14.28 -4.00
N LYS A 166 -20.99 -14.02 -3.30
CA LYS A 166 -22.34 -14.07 -3.86
C LYS A 166 -22.72 -12.68 -4.37
N THR A 167 -22.66 -12.47 -5.67
CA THR A 167 -22.86 -11.15 -6.30
C THR A 167 -24.23 -10.93 -6.95
N ASN A 168 -25.14 -11.89 -6.83
CA ASN A 168 -26.46 -11.88 -7.49
C ASN A 168 -27.41 -10.73 -7.07
N ASN A 169 -27.06 -9.97 -6.02
CA ASN A 169 -27.81 -8.82 -5.54
C ASN A 169 -27.10 -7.48 -5.76
N VAL A 170 -25.86 -7.51 -6.26
CA VAL A 170 -25.06 -6.30 -6.46
C VAL A 170 -25.58 -5.52 -7.65
N GLU A 171 -25.79 -4.22 -7.46
CA GLU A 171 -26.26 -3.29 -8.49
C GLU A 171 -25.16 -2.34 -8.97
N MET A 172 -24.13 -2.09 -8.15
CA MET A 172 -23.08 -1.10 -8.42
C MET A 172 -21.69 -1.70 -8.17
N MET A 173 -20.85 -1.73 -9.22
CA MET A 173 -19.47 -2.23 -9.20
C MET A 173 -18.50 -1.29 -9.95
N GLU A 174 -18.83 -0.01 -10.06
CA GLU A 174 -17.94 0.97 -10.70
C GLU A 174 -16.59 1.00 -9.98
N GLU A 175 -15.50 0.99 -10.74
CA GLU A 175 -14.13 1.12 -10.23
C GLU A 175 -13.71 0.06 -9.20
N MET A 176 -14.44 -1.05 -9.07
CA MET A 176 -14.26 -2.02 -7.98
C MET A 176 -12.81 -2.47 -7.82
N PHE A 177 -12.11 -2.74 -8.91
CA PHE A 177 -10.70 -3.11 -8.98
C PHE A 177 -9.86 -2.12 -9.80
N ASP A 178 -10.34 -0.90 -10.05
CA ASP A 178 -9.60 0.11 -10.82
C ASP A 178 -8.23 0.38 -10.19
N GLY A 179 -7.13 0.12 -10.90
CA GLY A 179 -5.76 0.26 -10.39
C GLY A 179 -5.32 -0.78 -9.36
N ALA A 180 -6.07 -1.87 -9.14
CA ALA A 180 -5.66 -2.98 -8.27
C ALA A 180 -4.63 -3.88 -8.99
N THR A 181 -3.40 -3.40 -9.12
CA THR A 181 -2.38 -3.97 -10.01
C THR A 181 -2.01 -5.43 -9.74
N SER A 182 -2.06 -5.90 -8.48
CA SER A 182 -1.77 -7.31 -8.13
C SER A 182 -2.99 -8.23 -8.18
N PHE A 183 -4.19 -7.71 -8.47
CA PHE A 183 -5.40 -8.50 -8.47
C PHE A 183 -5.50 -9.35 -9.74
N ASP A 184 -5.41 -10.68 -9.60
CA ASP A 184 -5.37 -11.64 -10.72
C ASP A 184 -6.30 -12.85 -10.51
N GLN A 185 -7.43 -12.65 -9.84
CA GLN A 185 -8.40 -13.72 -9.56
C GLN A 185 -9.32 -14.00 -10.75
N ASP A 186 -9.79 -15.25 -10.88
CA ASP A 186 -10.84 -15.62 -11.84
C ASP A 186 -12.22 -15.29 -11.25
N LEU A 187 -12.97 -14.40 -11.91
CA LEU A 187 -14.29 -13.92 -11.51
C LEU A 187 -15.41 -14.34 -12.47
N LYS A 188 -15.14 -15.25 -13.42
CA LYS A 188 -16.11 -15.61 -14.47
C LYS A 188 -17.44 -16.16 -13.93
N ASP A 189 -17.42 -16.76 -12.74
CA ASP A 189 -18.58 -17.39 -12.10
C ASP A 189 -19.43 -16.41 -11.27
N TRP A 190 -19.03 -15.14 -11.20
CA TRP A 190 -19.81 -14.11 -10.54
C TRP A 190 -21.12 -13.82 -11.30
N LYS A 191 -22.24 -13.83 -10.56
CA LYS A 191 -23.58 -13.57 -11.10
C LYS A 191 -23.87 -12.08 -11.05
N VAL A 192 -23.80 -11.41 -12.20
CA VAL A 192 -23.87 -9.95 -12.31
C VAL A 192 -25.12 -9.43 -13.03
N ASP A 193 -26.18 -10.24 -13.11
CA ASP A 193 -27.40 -9.90 -13.87
C ASP A 193 -28.11 -8.62 -13.39
N LYS A 194 -27.92 -8.24 -12.12
CA LYS A 194 -28.51 -7.02 -11.52
C LYS A 194 -27.59 -5.80 -11.57
N VAL A 195 -26.35 -5.94 -12.05
CA VAL A 195 -25.41 -4.82 -12.08
C VAL A 195 -25.89 -3.80 -13.09
N LYS A 196 -26.07 -2.56 -12.63
CA LYS A 196 -26.52 -1.40 -13.40
C LYS A 196 -25.35 -0.48 -13.77
N LYS A 197 -24.25 -0.56 -13.02
CA LYS A 197 -23.07 0.28 -13.23
C LYS A 197 -21.78 -0.51 -12.99
N ASN A 198 -20.94 -0.59 -14.02
CA ASN A 198 -19.67 -1.34 -14.03
C ASN A 198 -18.51 -0.54 -14.66
N LYS A 199 -18.62 0.79 -14.77
CA LYS A 199 -17.58 1.64 -15.37
C LYS A 199 -16.23 1.40 -14.67
N ASN A 200 -15.15 1.30 -15.45
CA ASN A 200 -13.78 1.09 -14.94
C ASN A 200 -13.62 -0.11 -13.99
N PHE A 201 -14.50 -1.12 -14.04
CA PHE A 201 -14.52 -2.22 -13.05
C PHE A 201 -13.15 -2.83 -12.81
N SER A 202 -12.40 -3.09 -13.89
CA SER A 202 -11.10 -3.75 -13.84
C SER A 202 -9.95 -2.94 -14.44
N ARG A 203 -10.17 -1.67 -14.77
CA ARG A 203 -9.19 -0.82 -15.46
C ARG A 203 -7.86 -0.80 -14.71
N GLY A 204 -6.75 -1.15 -15.38
CA GLY A 204 -5.42 -1.15 -14.75
C GLY A 204 -5.19 -2.20 -13.64
N SER A 205 -6.12 -3.15 -13.45
CA SER A 205 -5.90 -4.34 -12.59
C SER A 205 -5.16 -5.45 -13.32
N GLY A 206 -4.74 -6.50 -12.61
CA GLY A 206 -4.10 -7.68 -13.22
C GLY A 206 -5.02 -8.46 -14.17
N ILE A 207 -6.34 -8.31 -14.04
CA ILE A 207 -7.32 -8.92 -14.95
C ILE A 207 -7.75 -8.00 -16.12
N PHE A 208 -7.17 -6.80 -16.23
CA PHE A 208 -7.51 -5.88 -17.31
C PHE A 208 -7.14 -6.46 -18.68
N GLY A 209 -8.10 -6.53 -19.60
CA GLY A 209 -7.92 -7.14 -20.92
C GLY A 209 -8.06 -8.67 -20.96
N PHE A 210 -8.24 -9.34 -19.82
CA PHE A 210 -8.49 -10.78 -19.74
C PHE A 210 -10.00 -11.06 -19.61
N GLU A 211 -10.72 -11.02 -20.73
CA GLU A 211 -12.18 -11.22 -20.77
C GLU A 211 -12.63 -12.54 -20.11
N ASN A 212 -11.81 -13.59 -20.19
CA ASN A 212 -12.09 -14.91 -19.61
C ASN A 212 -11.96 -14.97 -18.09
N LYS A 213 -11.37 -13.95 -17.45
CA LYS A 213 -11.28 -13.82 -15.98
C LYS A 213 -12.32 -12.86 -15.41
N ARG A 214 -13.03 -12.11 -16.25
CA ARG A 214 -14.01 -11.10 -15.83
C ARG A 214 -15.42 -11.70 -15.72
N PRO A 215 -16.30 -11.14 -14.89
CA PRO A 215 -17.70 -11.53 -14.88
C PRO A 215 -18.33 -11.33 -16.26
N LYS A 216 -19.27 -12.20 -16.63
CA LYS A 216 -20.02 -12.06 -17.87
C LYS A 216 -21.07 -10.94 -17.73
N TRP A 217 -20.71 -9.73 -18.14
CA TRP A 217 -21.59 -8.57 -18.04
C TRP A 217 -22.83 -8.67 -18.94
N THR A 218 -23.95 -8.15 -18.44
CA THR A 218 -25.16 -7.86 -19.23
C THR A 218 -25.11 -6.47 -19.88
N LEU A 219 -24.25 -5.59 -19.38
CA LEU A 219 -24.03 -4.21 -19.86
C LEU A 219 -22.60 -4.05 -20.37
N THR A 220 -22.38 -3.16 -21.35
CA THR A 220 -21.03 -2.84 -21.82
C THR A 220 -20.23 -2.12 -20.73
N GLU A 221 -19.07 -2.68 -20.36
CA GLU A 221 -18.11 -1.99 -19.50
C GLU A 221 -17.42 -0.86 -20.28
N ILE A 222 -17.54 0.37 -19.78
CA ILE A 222 -16.86 1.54 -20.32
C ILE A 222 -15.63 1.82 -19.47
N ASN A 223 -14.47 1.94 -20.12
CA ASN A 223 -13.20 2.24 -19.48
C ASN A 223 -12.70 3.63 -19.91
N ASP A 224 -12.38 4.47 -18.93
CA ASP A 224 -11.67 5.72 -19.18
C ASP A 224 -10.24 5.43 -19.67
N PRO A 225 -9.64 6.33 -20.47
CA PRO A 225 -8.25 6.19 -20.87
C PRO A 225 -7.33 6.04 -19.66
N ILE A 226 -6.31 5.18 -19.79
CA ILE A 226 -5.24 5.12 -18.81
C ILE A 226 -4.27 6.25 -19.14
N GLU A 227 -4.32 7.35 -18.36
CA GLU A 227 -3.32 8.41 -18.46
C GLU A 227 -1.96 7.83 -18.07
N LYS A 228 -1.11 7.56 -19.07
CA LYS A 228 0.30 7.25 -18.83
C LYS A 228 0.94 8.51 -18.25
N LYS A 229 1.24 8.50 -16.95
CA LYS A 229 2.09 9.52 -16.33
C LYS A 229 3.38 9.58 -17.16
N ILE A 230 3.63 10.70 -17.82
CA ILE A 230 4.85 10.90 -18.62
C ILE A 230 6.02 10.63 -17.68
N GLU A 231 6.75 9.56 -17.96
CA GLU A 231 7.97 9.23 -17.24
C GLU A 231 8.92 10.40 -17.45
N LYS A 232 9.12 11.18 -16.39
CA LYS A 232 10.07 12.29 -16.40
C LYS A 232 11.44 11.64 -16.52
N LYS A 233 11.93 11.46 -17.76
CA LYS A 233 13.28 10.96 -18.01
C LYS A 233 14.21 11.80 -17.16
N GLU A 234 14.85 11.19 -16.17
CA GLU A 234 15.98 11.83 -15.51
C GLU A 234 17.00 12.17 -16.60
N PRO A 235 17.51 13.41 -16.64
CA PRO A 235 18.56 13.75 -17.60
C PRO A 235 19.71 12.77 -17.40
N GLU A 236 20.25 12.21 -18.48
CA GLU A 236 21.47 11.42 -18.43
C GLU A 236 22.52 12.23 -17.67
N VAL A 237 22.97 11.70 -16.53
CA VAL A 237 24.15 12.21 -15.85
C VAL A 237 25.31 11.88 -16.78
N ILE A 238 25.75 12.87 -17.57
CA ILE A 238 27.00 12.78 -18.31
C ILE A 238 28.11 12.75 -17.25
N ILE A 239 28.55 11.55 -16.90
CA ILE A 239 29.75 11.37 -16.08
C ILE A 239 30.91 11.74 -16.99
N HIS A 240 31.43 12.97 -16.83
CA HIS A 240 32.71 13.33 -17.42
C HIS A 240 33.76 12.35 -16.88
N PRO A 241 34.56 11.68 -17.73
CA PRO A 241 35.62 10.81 -17.26
C PRO A 241 36.55 11.62 -16.35
N SER A 242 36.74 11.12 -15.13
CA SER A 242 37.68 11.69 -14.16
C SER A 242 39.07 11.79 -14.81
N PRO A 243 39.82 12.90 -14.63
CA PRO A 243 41.11 13.08 -15.26
C PRO A 243 42.05 11.93 -14.88
N THR A 244 42.56 11.23 -15.90
CA THR A 244 43.48 10.10 -15.74
C THR A 244 44.71 10.56 -14.96
N PRO A 245 45.14 9.84 -13.89
CA PRO A 245 46.36 10.17 -13.19
C PRO A 245 47.56 10.10 -14.15
N LYS A 246 48.36 11.18 -14.22
CA LYS A 246 49.62 11.17 -14.98
C LYS A 246 50.54 10.07 -14.44
N PRO A 247 51.16 9.23 -15.29
CA PRO A 247 52.09 8.21 -14.83
C PRO A 247 53.29 8.85 -14.12
N LYS A 248 53.61 8.36 -12.92
CA LYS A 248 54.83 8.69 -12.18
C LYS A 248 56.02 8.10 -12.95
N ILE A 249 56.96 8.95 -13.34
CA ILE A 249 58.26 8.54 -13.88
C ILE A 249 59.10 8.05 -12.69
N GLU A 250 59.25 6.75 -12.54
CA GLU A 250 60.22 6.15 -11.61
C GLU A 250 61.58 6.13 -12.30
N VAL A 251 62.51 6.95 -11.80
CA VAL A 251 63.91 6.97 -12.23
C VAL A 251 64.63 5.83 -11.52
N PRO A 252 65.23 4.84 -12.22
CA PRO A 252 65.86 3.71 -11.56
C PRO A 252 67.13 4.12 -10.81
N LEU A 253 67.21 3.73 -9.54
CA LEU A 253 68.39 3.91 -8.67
C LEU A 253 69.59 3.12 -9.23
N THR A 254 70.69 3.83 -9.50
CA THR A 254 71.98 3.26 -9.84
C THR A 254 72.61 2.57 -8.62
N LYS A 255 72.71 1.23 -8.67
CA LYS A 255 73.52 0.45 -7.71
C LYS A 255 74.99 0.58 -8.06
N ILE A 256 75.78 1.17 -7.16
CA ILE A 256 77.23 1.11 -7.15
C ILE A 256 77.64 -0.06 -6.25
N ILE A 257 78.17 -1.15 -6.81
CA ILE A 257 78.92 -2.17 -6.05
C ILE A 257 80.03 -2.78 -6.93
N THR A 258 81.27 -2.71 -6.45
CA THR A 258 82.38 -3.64 -6.71
C THR A 258 83.25 -3.74 -5.44
N PRO A 259 84.00 -4.83 -5.16
CA PRO A 259 84.29 -6.00 -6.00
C PRO A 259 84.16 -7.42 -5.37
N ILE A 260 83.85 -8.39 -6.25
CA ILE A 260 84.48 -9.70 -6.52
C ILE A 260 84.65 -10.76 -5.39
N SER A 261 83.96 -11.91 -5.57
CA SER A 261 84.62 -13.22 -5.75
C SER A 261 83.72 -14.20 -6.56
N LYS A 262 84.38 -14.98 -7.43
CA LYS A 262 83.95 -15.87 -8.55
C LYS A 262 83.53 -17.29 -8.07
N PRO A 263 83.21 -18.29 -8.95
CA PRO A 263 82.53 -18.30 -10.27
C PRO A 263 81.54 -19.50 -10.51
N SER A 264 80.95 -19.52 -11.73
CA SER A 264 80.54 -20.69 -12.55
C SER A 264 79.12 -21.25 -12.29
N SER A 265 78.23 -21.51 -13.26
CA SER A 265 78.35 -21.92 -14.67
C SER A 265 77.06 -21.64 -15.49
N THR A 266 77.23 -21.58 -16.80
CA THR A 266 76.34 -21.30 -17.95
C THR A 266 75.56 -22.56 -18.44
N PRO A 267 74.81 -22.56 -19.59
CA PRO A 267 73.83 -21.61 -20.13
C PRO A 267 72.62 -22.27 -20.89
N ASN A 268 71.70 -21.41 -21.41
CA ASN A 268 70.99 -21.51 -22.72
C ASN A 268 69.91 -22.61 -22.92
N SER A 269 68.90 -22.49 -23.80
CA SER A 269 68.32 -21.41 -24.62
C SER A 269 67.11 -21.98 -25.41
N LYS A 270 66.16 -21.10 -25.75
CA LYS A 270 65.46 -20.96 -27.06
C LYS A 270 64.46 -22.02 -27.61
N LEU A 271 63.35 -21.42 -28.10
CA LEU A 271 62.67 -21.57 -29.41
C LEU A 271 61.49 -22.57 -29.60
N ASN A 272 60.40 -21.97 -30.13
CA ASN A 272 59.49 -22.46 -31.18
C ASN A 272 58.63 -23.71 -30.90
N LYS A 273 57.46 -23.95 -31.50
CA LYS A 273 56.43 -23.24 -32.27
C LYS A 273 55.37 -24.34 -32.56
N GLU A 274 54.12 -23.95 -32.79
CA GLU A 274 53.21 -24.62 -33.74
C GLU A 274 52.38 -25.87 -33.30
N ASN A 275 51.11 -25.57 -32.99
CA ASN A 275 49.88 -26.05 -33.63
C ASN A 275 49.57 -27.55 -33.90
N SER A 276 48.33 -27.87 -33.51
CA SER A 276 47.32 -28.70 -34.24
C SER A 276 47.49 -30.22 -34.10
N LYS A 277 46.46 -31.09 -34.05
CA LYS A 277 44.98 -31.03 -34.05
C LYS A 277 44.49 -32.46 -33.64
N PRO A 278 43.23 -32.90 -33.80
CA PRO A 278 42.46 -33.53 -32.71
C PRO A 278 42.03 -35.01 -32.99
N ASN A 279 41.06 -35.49 -32.20
CA ASN A 279 40.11 -36.61 -32.40
C ASN A 279 40.48 -37.98 -31.80
N ILE A 280 39.72 -38.46 -30.79
CA ILE A 280 38.52 -39.37 -30.84
C ILE A 280 38.96 -40.78 -31.31
N THR A 281 38.86 -41.89 -30.56
CA THR A 281 37.62 -42.59 -30.14
C THR A 281 37.94 -43.77 -29.18
N THR A 282 37.08 -43.97 -28.17
CA THR A 282 36.57 -45.21 -27.49
C THR A 282 37.32 -46.56 -27.53
N LEU A 283 37.41 -47.27 -26.38
CA LEU A 283 36.44 -48.30 -25.91
C LEU A 283 36.82 -48.95 -24.55
N LYS A 284 35.83 -49.04 -23.65
CA LYS A 284 35.51 -50.01 -22.56
C LYS A 284 36.63 -50.67 -21.72
N GLN A 285 36.55 -50.56 -20.39
CA GLN A 285 35.96 -51.57 -19.49
C GLN A 285 35.89 -51.11 -18.01
N GLU A 286 35.07 -51.83 -17.25
CA GLU A 286 34.54 -51.60 -15.89
C GLU A 286 35.58 -51.24 -14.81
N THR A 287 35.24 -50.43 -13.81
CA THR A 287 34.65 -50.94 -12.55
C THR A 287 33.89 -49.86 -11.78
N LYS A 288 32.69 -50.22 -11.35
CA LYS A 288 31.82 -49.49 -10.44
C LYS A 288 32.40 -49.59 -9.02
N LYS A 289 32.98 -48.50 -8.49
CA LYS A 289 33.26 -48.38 -7.04
C LYS A 289 32.31 -47.37 -6.42
N LEU A 290 31.30 -47.92 -5.77
CA LEU A 290 30.47 -47.28 -4.76
C LEU A 290 31.36 -47.05 -3.52
N SER A 291 31.58 -45.81 -3.13
CA SER A 291 32.27 -45.44 -1.89
C SER A 291 31.26 -44.80 -0.95
N THR A 292 30.81 -45.54 0.05
CA THR A 292 30.13 -45.04 1.25
C THR A 292 30.47 -46.05 2.35
N PRO A 293 30.95 -45.62 3.53
CA PRO A 293 30.11 -44.95 4.53
C PRO A 293 30.64 -43.54 4.86
N ALA A 294 29.79 -42.53 5.05
CA ALA A 294 29.17 -42.23 6.33
C ALA A 294 30.18 -42.20 7.49
N ILE A 295 30.19 -41.09 8.24
CA ILE A 295 31.00 -40.83 9.46
C ILE A 295 32.41 -40.32 9.15
N VAL A 296 32.55 -39.00 9.02
CA VAL A 296 33.34 -38.10 9.90
C VAL A 296 33.04 -36.67 9.42
N GLY A 297 32.13 -36.01 10.12
CA GLY A 297 31.64 -34.66 9.84
C GLY A 297 30.53 -34.21 10.78
N ILE A 298 30.43 -34.88 11.94
CA ILE A 298 29.67 -34.46 13.13
C ILE A 298 30.73 -34.45 14.24
N VAL A 299 30.73 -33.40 15.09
CA VAL A 299 31.81 -32.98 16.02
C VAL A 299 32.84 -32.12 15.28
N VAL A 300 32.68 -30.80 15.11
CA VAL A 300 32.60 -29.75 16.15
C VAL A 300 31.75 -28.60 15.60
N GLY A 301 30.72 -28.19 16.34
CA GLY A 301 29.84 -27.09 15.94
C GLY A 301 28.44 -27.08 16.54
N SER A 302 28.12 -28.01 17.44
CA SER A 302 26.88 -27.99 18.25
C SER A 302 27.17 -27.83 19.75
N GLN A 303 28.04 -26.87 20.09
CA GLN A 303 28.28 -26.49 21.49
C GLN A 303 28.27 -24.97 21.72
N VAL A 304 27.31 -24.26 21.10
CA VAL A 304 26.99 -22.86 21.46
C VAL A 304 25.49 -22.61 21.69
N VAL A 305 24.60 -23.63 21.61
CA VAL A 305 23.15 -23.41 21.75
C VAL A 305 22.49 -24.15 22.93
N LEU A 306 23.24 -24.83 23.81
CA LEU A 306 22.63 -25.59 24.92
C LEU A 306 23.18 -25.32 26.34
N THR A 307 23.67 -24.11 26.63
CA THR A 307 23.98 -23.70 28.02
C THR A 307 23.33 -22.40 28.49
N SER A 308 22.54 -21.71 27.67
CA SER A 308 21.73 -20.55 28.14
C SER A 308 20.34 -20.93 28.65
N LEU A 309 19.97 -22.23 28.66
CA LEU A 309 18.66 -22.71 29.09
C LEU A 309 18.62 -23.49 30.42
N VAL A 310 19.70 -23.49 31.22
CA VAL A 310 19.72 -24.17 32.53
C VAL A 310 20.07 -23.25 33.71
N ALA A 311 20.42 -21.98 33.50
CA ALA A 311 20.73 -21.04 34.60
C ALA A 311 19.85 -19.77 34.69
N GLY A 312 18.85 -19.59 33.82
CA GLY A 312 18.05 -18.35 33.76
C GLY A 312 16.67 -18.42 34.43
N ILE A 313 16.15 -19.61 34.72
CA ILE A 313 14.74 -19.79 35.14
C ILE A 313 14.49 -19.60 36.65
N PRO A 314 15.45 -19.77 37.59
CA PRO A 314 15.18 -19.47 39.00
C PRO A 314 15.22 -17.97 39.37
N TYR A 315 15.77 -17.08 38.53
CA TYR A 315 15.97 -15.67 38.92
C TYR A 315 14.76 -14.76 38.69
N LEU A 316 13.80 -15.15 37.83
CA LEU A 316 12.63 -14.30 37.52
C LEU A 316 11.41 -14.53 38.42
N ILE A 317 11.36 -15.62 39.18
CA ILE A 317 10.23 -15.91 40.08
C ILE A 317 10.34 -15.14 41.42
N LYS A 318 11.53 -14.63 41.80
CA LYS A 318 11.73 -13.90 43.07
C LYS A 318 11.51 -12.38 42.99
N ARG A 319 11.31 -11.80 41.80
CA ARG A 319 11.11 -10.34 41.62
C ARG A 319 9.64 -9.89 41.56
N PHE A 320 8.68 -10.83 41.54
CA PHE A 320 7.23 -10.51 41.48
C PHE A 320 6.43 -10.96 42.72
N LYS A 321 7.09 -11.17 43.86
CA LYS A 321 6.45 -11.19 45.19
C LYS A 321 7.12 -10.17 46.09
N LYS A 322 6.82 -8.88 45.87
CA LYS A 322 6.78 -7.85 46.91
C LYS A 322 5.89 -6.70 46.46
#